data_AF-A0A8J3F626-F1
#
_entry.id   AF-A0A8J3F626-F1
#
_cell.length_a   1.000
_cell.length_b   1.000
_cell.length_c   1.000
_cell.angle_alpha   90.00
_cell.angle_beta   90.00
_cell.angle_gamma   90.00
#
_symmetry.space_group_name_H-M   'P 1'
#
loop_
_entity.id
_entity.type
_entity.pdbx_description
1 polymer ?
#
loop_
_entity_poly.entity_id
_entity_poly.type
_entity_poly.pdbx_seq_one_letter_code
_entity_poly.pdbx_strand_id
1 'polypeptide(L)'
;MADWMIWFAAACVLVILEMATGTFYLLMIAFGAAAGGIAAFVGLHGTSQCVIAAVVAAVATAALRRSKLGRSERVDAARDPAINLDIGQALEVGEWRIAEGSEQAVARVMYRGALWDAELAPGGTAVPGLFMIREVRGNRLLLINTDVVRRELSEASDSSQSQ
;
A
#
# COMPACT_ATOMS: atom_id res chain seq x y z
N MET A 1 2.82 -33.05 -32.16
CA MET A 1 1.83 -32.73 -31.11
C MET A 1 1.04 -31.54 -31.59
N ALA A 2 -0.24 -31.42 -31.25
CA ALA A 2 -1.04 -30.33 -31.79
C ALA A 2 -0.62 -29.01 -31.13
N ASP A 3 -0.15 -28.05 -31.92
CA ASP A 3 0.50 -26.82 -31.43
C ASP A 3 -0.35 -26.04 -30.42
N TRP A 4 -1.69 -26.11 -30.55
CA TRP A 4 -2.63 -25.52 -29.60
C TRP A 4 -2.52 -26.10 -28.17
N MET A 5 -2.16 -27.37 -28.02
CA MET A 5 -2.02 -28.01 -26.70
C MET A 5 -0.86 -27.41 -25.88
N ILE A 6 0.23 -27.01 -26.54
CA ILE A 6 1.40 -26.42 -25.89
C ILE A 6 1.04 -25.06 -25.30
N TRP A 7 0.27 -24.25 -26.04
CA TRP A 7 -0.20 -22.94 -25.59
C TRP A 7 -1.13 -23.03 -24.38
N PHE A 8 -2.10 -23.96 -24.40
CA PHE A 8 -2.99 -24.18 -23.27
C PHE A 8 -2.25 -24.76 -22.05
N ALA A 9 -1.29 -25.67 -22.26
CA ALA A 9 -0.45 -26.18 -21.18
C ALA A 9 0.38 -25.06 -20.52
N ALA A 10 0.99 -24.18 -21.32
CA ALA A 10 1.72 -23.03 -20.82
C ALA A 10 0.80 -22.05 -20.06
N ALA A 11 -0.40 -21.78 -20.56
CA ALA A 11 -1.39 -20.95 -19.87
C ALA A 11 -1.77 -21.53 -18.50
N CYS A 12 -2.02 -22.83 -18.41
CA CYS A 12 -2.32 -23.50 -17.15
C CYS A 12 -1.16 -23.41 -16.15
N VAL A 13 0.08 -23.62 -16.60
CA VAL A 13 1.27 -23.48 -15.73
C VAL A 13 1.41 -22.06 -15.19
N LEU A 14 1.19 -21.05 -16.03
CA LEU A 14 1.25 -19.66 -15.63
C LEU A 14 0.17 -19.30 -14.60
N VAL A 15 -1.05 -19.84 -14.72
CA VAL A 15 -2.12 -19.67 -13.72
C VAL A 15 -1.73 -20.32 -12.39
N ILE A 16 -1.17 -21.54 -12.42
CA ILE A 16 -0.72 -22.23 -11.19
C ILE A 16 0.39 -21.44 -10.50
N LEU A 17 1.39 -20.96 -11.27
CA LEU A 17 2.46 -20.13 -10.74
C LEU A 17 1.92 -18.82 -10.17
N GLU A 18 0.92 -18.21 -10.80
CA GLU A 18 0.28 -17.01 -10.26
C GLU A 18 -0.32 -17.26 -8.87
N MET A 19 -1.09 -18.34 -8.71
CA MET A 19 -1.69 -18.70 -7.43
C MET A 19 -0.63 -19.00 -6.35
N ALA A 20 0.54 -19.51 -6.73
CA ALA A 20 1.65 -19.73 -5.82
C ALA A 20 2.38 -18.44 -5.41
N THR A 21 2.44 -17.45 -6.30
CA THR A 21 3.19 -16.19 -6.08
C THR A 21 2.30 -15.07 -5.51
N GLY A 22 0.98 -15.18 -5.63
CA GLY A 22 0.01 -14.17 -5.18
C GLY A 22 0.04 -12.88 -6.00
N THR A 23 0.68 -12.88 -7.17
CA THR A 23 0.79 -11.70 -8.04
C THR A 23 -0.34 -11.64 -9.09
N PHE A 24 -0.35 -10.61 -9.94
CA PHE A 24 -1.27 -10.48 -11.09
C PHE A 24 -0.52 -10.41 -12.45
N TYR A 25 0.78 -10.71 -12.46
CA TYR A 25 1.63 -10.59 -13.65
C TYR A 25 1.56 -11.83 -14.55
N LEU A 26 1.50 -13.04 -13.98
CA LEU A 26 1.53 -14.27 -14.75
C LEU A 26 0.18 -14.57 -15.39
N LEU A 27 -0.92 -14.11 -14.80
CA LEU A 27 -2.27 -14.24 -15.34
C LEU A 27 -2.44 -13.48 -16.67
N MET A 28 -1.76 -12.34 -16.81
CA MET A 28 -1.72 -11.56 -18.06
C MET A 28 -1.05 -12.33 -19.19
N ILE A 29 0.07 -12.99 -18.87
CA ILE A 29 0.84 -13.79 -19.82
C ILE A 29 0.04 -15.05 -20.17
N ALA A 30 -0.65 -15.66 -19.21
CA ALA A 30 -1.55 -16.79 -19.43
C ALA A 30 -2.68 -16.45 -20.42
N PHE A 31 -3.24 -15.24 -20.32
CA PHE A 31 -4.27 -14.76 -21.24
C PHE A 31 -3.72 -14.59 -22.67
N GLY A 32 -2.50 -14.06 -22.81
CA GLY A 32 -1.80 -14.01 -24.10
C GLY A 32 -1.51 -15.40 -24.67
N ALA A 33 -1.09 -16.34 -23.83
CA ALA A 33 -0.88 -17.73 -24.22
C ALA A 33 -2.19 -18.41 -24.67
N ALA A 34 -3.31 -18.16 -24.00
CA ALA A 34 -4.62 -18.65 -24.40
C ALA A 34 -5.06 -18.08 -25.77
N ALA A 35 -4.81 -16.79 -26.02
CA ALA A 35 -5.05 -16.18 -27.33
C ALA A 35 -4.17 -16.81 -28.44
N GLY A 36 -2.90 -17.09 -28.15
CA GLY A 36 -2.00 -17.84 -29.04
C GLY A 36 -2.50 -19.25 -29.34
N GLY A 37 -3.04 -19.95 -28.34
CA GLY A 37 -3.67 -21.26 -28.48
C GLY A 37 -4.92 -21.23 -29.37
N ILE A 38 -5.76 -20.20 -29.26
CA ILE A 38 -6.92 -19.98 -30.14
C ILE A 38 -6.45 -19.71 -31.57
N ALA A 39 -5.42 -18.89 -31.78
CA ALA A 39 -4.85 -18.67 -33.11
C ALA A 39 -4.28 -19.96 -33.73
N ALA A 40 -3.64 -20.80 -32.92
CA ALA A 40 -3.15 -22.12 -33.34
C ALA A 40 -4.29 -23.07 -33.71
N PHE A 41 -5.40 -23.02 -32.98
CA PHE A 41 -6.60 -23.80 -33.27
C PHE A 41 -7.26 -23.42 -34.60
N VAL A 42 -7.19 -22.14 -34.99
CA VAL A 42 -7.69 -21.64 -36.29
C VAL A 42 -6.73 -21.96 -37.46
N GLY A 43 -5.59 -22.62 -37.20
CA GLY A 43 -4.66 -23.09 -38.23
C GLY A 43 -3.69 -22.03 -38.76
N LEU A 44 -3.47 -20.95 -38.01
CA LEU A 44 -2.50 -19.92 -38.37
C LEU A 44 -1.05 -20.43 -38.26
N HIS A 45 -0.17 -19.97 -39.15
CA HIS A 45 1.27 -20.29 -39.13
C HIS A 45 1.95 -19.90 -37.80
N GLY A 46 2.91 -20.69 -37.33
CA GLY A 46 3.54 -20.54 -35.99
C GLY A 46 4.05 -19.13 -35.66
N THR A 47 4.61 -18.40 -36.64
CA THR A 47 5.06 -17.02 -36.44
C THR A 47 3.92 -16.07 -36.07
N SER A 48 2.76 -16.20 -36.71
CA SER A 48 1.59 -15.36 -36.43
C SER A 48 0.94 -15.67 -35.07
N GLN A 49 1.02 -16.92 -34.60
CA GLN A 49 0.58 -17.31 -33.26
C GLN A 49 1.40 -16.60 -32.18
N CYS A 50 2.74 -16.59 -32.32
CA CYS A 50 3.64 -15.90 -31.39
C CYS A 50 3.40 -14.39 -31.37
N VAL A 51 3.18 -13.77 -32.53
CA VAL A 51 2.90 -12.32 -32.64
C VAL A 51 1.58 -11.97 -31.95
N ILE A 52 0.52 -12.74 -32.17
CA ILE A 52 -0.79 -12.50 -31.54
C ILE A 52 -0.69 -12.66 -30.02
N ALA A 53 -0.04 -13.72 -29.54
CA ALA A 53 0.16 -13.95 -28.11
C ALA A 53 0.94 -12.81 -27.44
N ALA A 54 2.03 -12.35 -28.09
CA ALA A 54 2.85 -11.25 -27.60
C ALA A 54 2.07 -9.93 -27.55
N VAL A 55 1.28 -9.62 -28.59
CA VAL A 55 0.47 -8.39 -28.64
C VAL A 55 -0.62 -8.41 -27.58
N VAL A 56 -1.36 -9.52 -27.42
CA VAL A 56 -2.40 -9.62 -26.40
C VAL A 56 -1.79 -9.49 -25.00
N ALA A 57 -0.69 -10.20 -24.71
CA ALA A 57 0.00 -10.08 -23.43
C ALA A 57 0.49 -8.64 -23.16
N ALA A 58 1.06 -7.98 -24.17
CA ALA A 58 1.56 -6.61 -24.05
C ALA A 58 0.43 -5.59 -23.82
N VAL A 59 -0.67 -5.69 -24.58
CA VAL A 59 -1.83 -4.81 -24.44
C VAL A 59 -2.49 -5.00 -23.08
N ALA A 60 -2.68 -6.25 -22.67
CA ALA A 60 -3.29 -6.55 -21.39
C ALA A 60 -2.38 -6.02 -20.25
N THR A 61 -1.06 -6.22 -20.34
CA THR A 61 -0.07 -5.69 -19.37
C THR A 61 -0.06 -4.17 -19.33
N ALA A 62 -0.11 -3.50 -20.48
CA ALA A 62 -0.17 -2.04 -20.56
C ALA A 62 -1.49 -1.49 -20.00
N ALA A 63 -2.62 -2.15 -20.27
CA ALA A 63 -3.92 -1.80 -19.74
C ALA A 63 -3.96 -1.94 -18.21
N LEU A 64 -3.41 -3.03 -17.66
CA LEU A 64 -3.32 -3.20 -16.20
C LEU A 64 -2.31 -2.25 -15.56
N ARG A 65 -1.17 -1.95 -16.19
CA ARG A 65 -0.24 -0.91 -15.68
C ARG A 65 -0.87 0.48 -15.66
N ARG A 66 -1.79 0.76 -16.60
CA ARG A 66 -2.55 2.02 -16.64
C ARG A 66 -3.74 2.03 -15.68
N SER A 67 -4.39 0.89 -15.49
CA SER A 67 -5.43 0.75 -14.48
C SER A 67 -4.77 0.72 -13.11
N LYS A 68 -5.20 1.55 -12.17
CA LYS A 68 -4.68 1.54 -10.79
C LYS A 68 -5.06 0.26 -10.01
N LEU A 69 -5.46 -0.82 -10.70
CA LEU A 69 -5.97 -2.06 -10.13
C LEU A 69 -4.86 -2.98 -9.64
N GLY A 70 -3.63 -2.86 -10.16
CA GLY A 70 -2.42 -3.51 -9.62
C GLY A 70 -1.83 -2.81 -8.39
N ARG A 71 -2.55 -1.82 -7.83
CA ARG A 71 -2.15 -1.10 -6.61
C ARG A 71 -2.71 -1.76 -5.35
N SER A 72 -2.92 -3.07 -5.41
CA SER A 72 -3.22 -3.91 -4.26
C SER A 72 -1.90 -4.34 -3.63
N GLU A 73 -1.44 -3.59 -2.63
CA GLU A 73 -0.61 -4.01 -1.47
C GLU A 73 0.16 -2.87 -0.78
N ARG A 74 -0.19 -1.63 -1.09
CA ARG A 74 -0.15 -0.60 -0.06
C ARG A 74 -1.50 0.07 -0.11
N VAL A 75 -2.50 -0.63 0.43
CA VAL A 75 -3.67 0.05 0.96
C VAL A 75 -3.09 1.15 1.84
N ASP A 76 -3.14 2.37 1.31
CA ASP A 76 -2.79 3.58 2.01
C ASP A 76 -3.63 3.56 3.29
N ALA A 77 -3.04 3.11 4.39
CA ALA A 77 -3.56 3.27 5.74
C ALA A 77 -3.94 4.75 6.01
N ALA A 78 -3.39 5.68 5.22
CA ALA A 78 -3.75 7.09 5.13
C ALA A 78 -5.23 7.37 4.82
N ARG A 79 -5.92 6.44 4.15
CA ARG A 79 -7.26 6.69 3.59
C ARG A 79 -8.36 5.88 4.25
N ASP A 80 -8.05 5.10 5.30
CA ASP A 80 -9.09 4.42 6.06
C ASP A 80 -9.84 5.46 6.92
N PRO A 81 -11.12 5.77 6.63
CA PRO A 81 -11.91 6.72 7.39
C PRO A 81 -12.06 6.28 8.86
N ALA A 82 -11.94 4.98 9.16
CA ALA A 82 -12.00 4.44 10.50
C ALA A 82 -10.79 4.80 11.37
N ILE A 83 -9.66 5.15 10.75
CA ILE A 83 -8.44 5.60 11.44
C ILE A 83 -8.47 7.12 11.65
N ASN A 84 -9.08 7.86 10.72
CA ASN A 84 -9.30 9.29 10.86
C ASN A 84 -10.26 9.63 12.03
N LEU A 85 -11.09 8.66 12.46
CA LEU A 85 -11.99 8.80 13.62
C LEU A 85 -11.25 8.77 14.97
N ASP A 86 -9.99 8.31 15.00
CA ASP A 86 -9.20 8.19 16.24
C ASP A 86 -8.26 9.40 16.48
N ILE A 87 -8.33 10.45 15.66
CA ILE A 87 -7.60 11.69 15.92
C ILE A 87 -8.05 12.24 17.28
N GLY A 88 -7.08 12.53 18.15
CA GLY A 88 -7.31 12.94 19.53
C GLY A 88 -7.23 11.82 20.57
N GLN A 89 -7.07 10.55 20.16
CA GLN A 89 -6.83 9.46 21.11
C GLN A 89 -5.42 9.53 21.69
N ALA A 90 -5.31 9.21 22.99
CA ALA A 90 -4.03 9.11 23.67
C ALA A 90 -3.42 7.71 23.50
N LEU A 91 -2.12 7.66 23.28
CA LEU A 91 -1.32 6.44 23.13
C LEU A 91 -0.04 6.57 23.96
N GLU A 92 0.32 5.49 24.62
CA GLU A 92 1.59 5.41 25.36
C GLU A 92 2.74 5.00 24.43
N VAL A 93 3.82 5.77 24.48
CA VAL A 93 5.04 5.54 23.71
C VAL A 93 6.16 5.18 24.66
N GLY A 94 6.67 3.95 24.58
CA GLY A 94 7.69 3.45 25.50
C GLY A 94 9.13 3.84 25.13
N GLU A 95 9.45 3.96 23.84
CA GLU A 95 10.80 4.27 23.38
C GLU A 95 10.78 5.14 22.14
N TRP A 96 11.50 6.27 22.20
CA TRP A 96 11.76 7.13 21.05
C TRP A 96 13.17 6.88 20.52
N ARG A 97 13.29 6.78 19.20
CA ARG A 97 14.56 6.68 18.47
C ARG A 97 14.73 7.91 17.63
N ILE A 98 15.91 8.52 17.71
CA ILE A 98 16.29 9.64 16.86
C ILE A 98 17.22 9.06 15.80
N ALA A 99 16.85 9.21 14.52
CA ALA A 99 17.72 8.76 13.44
C ALA A 99 18.95 9.68 13.36
N GLU A 100 20.15 9.11 13.23
CA GLU A 100 21.39 9.89 13.07
C GLU A 100 21.24 10.88 11.90
N GLY A 101 21.39 12.18 12.19
CA GLY A 101 21.25 13.26 11.21
C GLY A 101 19.82 13.79 10.99
N SER A 102 18.83 13.34 11.76
CA SER A 102 17.47 13.88 11.75
C SER A 102 17.08 14.47 13.11
N GLU A 103 16.42 15.63 13.10
CA GLU A 103 15.78 16.19 14.32
C GLU A 103 14.44 15.51 14.63
N GLN A 104 14.00 14.56 13.81
CA GLN A 104 12.74 13.85 13.98
C GLN A 104 12.93 12.61 14.87
N ALA A 105 12.16 12.56 15.95
CA ALA A 105 12.03 11.37 16.78
C ALA A 105 10.96 10.44 16.20
N VAL A 106 11.31 9.17 16.04
CA VAL A 106 10.43 8.09 15.58
C VAL A 106 10.32 7.01 16.65
N ALA A 107 9.14 6.44 16.80
CA ALA A 107 8.89 5.34 17.73
C ALA A 107 8.09 4.24 17.03
N ARG A 108 8.15 3.02 17.57
CA ARG A 108 7.29 1.93 17.10
C ARG A 108 6.33 1.52 18.20
N VAL A 109 5.03 1.63 17.92
CA VAL A 109 3.97 1.51 18.92
C VAL A 109 2.94 0.48 18.51
N MET A 110 2.37 -0.22 19.48
CA MET A 110 1.26 -1.13 19.23
C MET A 110 -0.04 -0.31 19.23
N TYR A 111 -0.76 -0.30 18.11
CA TYR A 111 -2.02 0.42 17.98
C TYR A 111 -3.02 -0.43 17.21
N ARG A 112 -4.22 -0.61 17.80
CA ARG A 112 -5.28 -1.50 17.29
C ARG A 112 -4.79 -2.92 16.91
N GLY A 113 -3.87 -3.48 17.70
CA GLY A 113 -3.35 -4.84 17.50
C GLY A 113 -2.33 -4.99 16.37
N ALA A 114 -1.85 -3.88 15.78
CA ALA A 114 -0.77 -3.86 14.81
C ALA A 114 0.38 -2.95 15.25
N LEU A 115 1.58 -3.19 14.72
CA LEU A 115 2.74 -2.33 14.94
C LEU A 115 2.72 -1.14 13.96
N TRP A 116 2.62 0.06 14.51
CA TRP A 116 2.62 1.32 13.78
C TRP A 116 3.91 2.09 13.98
N ASP A 117 4.31 2.82 12.93
CA ASP A 117 5.37 3.80 13.01
C ASP A 117 4.78 5.11 13.55
N ALA A 118 5.34 5.64 14.62
CA ALA A 118 4.97 6.92 15.20
C ALA A 118 6.07 7.94 14.96
N GLU A 119 5.68 9.18 14.65
CA GLU A 119 6.58 10.30 14.42
C GLU A 119 6.16 11.46 15.33
N LEU A 120 7.13 12.07 16.01
CA LEU A 120 6.87 13.22 16.87
C LEU A 120 6.74 14.49 16.03
N ALA A 121 5.72 15.28 16.28
CA ALA A 121 5.56 16.57 15.60
C ALA A 121 6.71 17.54 15.94
N PRO A 122 7.06 18.47 15.03
CA PRO A 122 8.08 19.48 15.28
C PRO A 122 7.80 20.28 16.56
N GLY A 123 8.81 20.41 17.43
CA GLY A 123 8.68 21.08 18.73
C GLY A 123 8.15 20.21 19.88
N GLY A 124 7.82 18.94 19.62
CA GLY A 124 7.52 17.96 20.65
C GLY A 124 8.77 17.49 21.42
N THR A 125 8.57 16.99 22.63
CA THR A 125 9.64 16.40 23.46
C THR A 125 9.58 14.88 23.38
N ALA A 126 10.67 14.26 22.93
CA ALA A 126 10.80 12.81 22.71
C ALA A 126 11.08 12.03 24.01
N VAL A 127 10.22 12.17 25.02
CA VAL A 127 10.31 11.46 26.29
C VAL A 127 9.25 10.35 26.32
N PRO A 128 9.57 9.13 26.81
CA PRO A 128 8.57 8.08 26.99
C PRO A 128 7.39 8.54 27.83
N GLY A 129 6.17 8.21 27.41
CA GLY A 129 4.95 8.65 28.10
C GLY A 129 3.73 8.71 27.20
N LEU A 130 2.73 9.50 27.62
CA LEU A 130 1.45 9.65 26.94
C LEU A 130 1.47 10.75 25.88
N PHE A 131 1.16 10.38 24.65
CA PHE A 131 1.04 11.27 23.50
C PHE A 131 -0.35 11.19 22.89
N MET A 132 -0.76 12.25 22.20
CA MET A 132 -2.03 12.30 21.48
C MET A 132 -1.80 12.18 19.98
N ILE A 133 -2.63 11.40 19.30
CA ILE A 133 -2.62 11.28 17.83
C ILE A 133 -3.17 12.59 17.25
N ARG A 134 -2.31 13.38 16.62
CA ARG A 134 -2.70 14.64 15.95
C ARG A 134 -3.20 14.41 14.53
N GLU A 135 -2.53 13.53 13.79
CA GLU A 135 -2.79 13.27 12.38
C GLU A 135 -2.28 11.87 12.02
N VAL A 136 -2.88 11.22 11.02
CA VAL A 136 -2.36 9.98 10.44
C VAL A 136 -1.89 10.23 9.02
N ARG A 137 -0.59 9.99 8.77
CA ARG A 137 0.08 10.18 7.47
C ARG A 137 0.48 8.83 6.89
N GLY A 138 -0.39 8.25 6.07
CA GLY A 138 -0.11 6.94 5.48
C GLY A 138 -0.12 5.86 6.54
N ASN A 139 1.01 5.19 6.69
CA ASN A 139 1.25 4.19 7.75
C ASN A 139 1.94 4.78 8.99
N ARG A 140 1.91 6.11 9.16
CA ARG A 140 2.57 6.79 10.26
C ARG A 140 1.59 7.59 11.10
N LEU A 141 1.71 7.49 12.41
CA LEU A 141 0.97 8.29 13.37
C LEU A 141 1.80 9.52 13.73
N LEU A 142 1.26 10.72 13.50
CA LEU A 142 1.87 11.95 13.97
C LEU A 142 1.38 12.23 15.39
N LEU A 143 2.32 12.23 16.33
CA LEU A 143 2.05 12.35 17.76
C LEU A 143 2.44 13.74 18.30
N ILE A 144 1.69 14.23 19.27
CA ILE A 144 2.00 15.45 20.04
C ILE A 144 1.96 15.16 21.54
N ASN A 145 2.75 15.88 22.33
CA ASN A 145 2.70 15.76 23.79
C ASN A 145 1.33 16.22 24.32
N THR A 146 0.76 15.47 25.25
CA THR A 146 -0.53 15.81 25.88
C THR A 146 -0.49 17.18 26.57
N ASP A 147 0.67 17.59 27.11
CA ASP A 147 0.85 18.87 27.80
C ASP A 147 0.79 20.08 26.85
N VAL A 148 1.10 19.87 25.57
CA VAL A 148 1.00 20.91 24.53
C VAL A 148 -0.46 21.20 24.23
N VAL A 149 -1.29 20.15 24.13
CA VAL A 149 -2.74 20.28 23.89
C VAL A 149 -3.43 21.08 25.00
N ARG A 150 -3.08 20.84 26.27
CA ARG A 150 -3.65 21.58 27.41
C ARG A 150 -3.33 23.08 27.35
N ARG A 151 -2.14 23.45 26.88
CA ARG A 151 -1.73 24.85 26.74
C ARG A 151 -2.49 25.57 25.64
N GLU A 152 -2.63 24.95 24.47
CA GLU A 152 -3.40 25.53 23.35
C GLU A 152 -4.87 25.77 23.73
N LEU A 153 -5.48 24.85 24.47
CA LEU A 153 -6.86 25.02 24.97
C LEU A 153 -6.98 26.15 26.00
N SER A 154 -5.96 26.34 26.84
CA SER A 154 -5.93 27.44 27.82
C SER A 154 -5.81 28.80 27.14
N GLU A 155 -4.92 28.94 26.15
CA GLU A 155 -4.69 30.19 25.41
C GLU A 155 -5.88 30.55 24.52
N ALA A 156 -6.52 29.55 23.88
CA ALA A 156 -7.74 29.76 23.10
C ALA A 156 -8.93 30.21 23.97
N SER A 157 -9.05 29.68 25.19
CA SER A 157 -10.11 30.09 26.12
C SER A 157 -9.92 31.51 26.64
N ASP A 158 -8.67 31.93 26.89
CA ASP A 158 -8.36 33.26 27.45
C ASP A 158 -8.49 34.37 26.38
N SER A 159 -8.11 34.06 25.13
CA SER A 159 -8.30 34.97 23.99
C SER A 159 -9.77 35.18 23.61
N SER A 160 -10.63 34.20 23.85
CA SER A 160 -12.09 34.32 23.64
C SER A 160 -12.80 35.13 24.73
N GLN A 161 -12.20 35.33 25.92
CA GLN A 161 -12.79 36.17 26.98
C GLN A 161 -12.32 37.64 26.94
N SER A 162 -11.31 37.94 26.13
CA SER A 162 -10.71 39.29 26.00
C SER A 162 -11.31 40.13 24.86
N GLN A 163 -12.21 39.54 24.04
CA GLN A 163 -13.04 40.24 23.04
C GLN A 163 -14.47 40.43 23.55
#